data_AF-A0A2E6H871-F1
#
_entry.id   AF-A0A2E6H871-F1
#
_cell.length_a   1.000
_cell.length_b   1.000
_cell.length_c   1.000
_cell.angle_alpha   90.00
_cell.angle_beta   90.00
_cell.angle_gamma   90.00
#
_symmetry.space_group_name_H-M   'P 1'
#
loop_
_entity.id
_entity.type
_entity.pdbx_description
1 polymer ?
#
loop_
_entity_poly.entity_id
_entity_poly.type
_entity_poly.pdbx_seq_one_letter_code
_entity_poly.pdbx_strand_id
1 'polypeptide(L)'
;MPLAHRLNLSGEQTNLIVWKHRFEKAWGGSLDQVIRGSKGEIRRETLDLIGEQVREGQVTLITDVPLEKLGLEPGDGNIYGGLEGSEKPLSALRIGGWFDGSKVQSPHLLVADMGAWPGGMGPDTLGGLTLVFPNAAVVREFMEPQLEVMSLQFQEKGFRGLFSVGLSPSEDGFVEFDRMEGGWGSLHTYAFLSELENFPALLEGSEVCQFTGGVKYVTVVPVTIPPWPNQGKALEVEIGGLTPTLTGKAFWFDVCMNGQLKTAGLDGFIAVARGAAGNYELAKARALEIAAKLDVPEKQFRPDVGVNIPLVISTLEQQFGIVI
;
A
#
# COMPACT_ATOMS: atom_id res chain seq x y z
N MET A 1 10.96 -3.39 10.20
CA MET A 1 10.14 -3.33 8.98
C MET A 1 8.79 -3.97 9.29
N PRO A 2 7.66 -3.42 8.79
CA PRO A 2 6.37 -4.09 8.89
C PRO A 2 6.48 -5.45 8.20
N LEU A 3 5.98 -6.51 8.83
CA LEU A 3 5.73 -7.76 8.13
C LEU A 3 4.32 -7.65 7.55
N ALA A 4 4.26 -7.47 6.23
CA ALA A 4 3.02 -7.53 5.48
C ALA A 4 2.79 -8.98 5.06
N HIS A 5 1.68 -9.56 5.51
CA HIS A 5 1.26 -10.88 5.08
C HIS A 5 0.05 -10.74 4.18
N ARG A 6 0.09 -11.37 3.00
CA ARG A 6 -1.12 -11.59 2.21
C ARG A 6 -1.70 -12.93 2.61
N LEU A 7 -2.94 -12.89 3.09
CA LEU A 7 -3.64 -14.04 3.63
C LEU A 7 -4.96 -14.22 2.88
N ASN A 8 -5.47 -15.43 2.89
CA ASN A 8 -6.75 -15.81 2.34
C ASN A 8 -7.67 -16.10 3.54
N LEU A 9 -8.70 -15.27 3.67
CA LEU A 9 -9.74 -15.42 4.68
C LEU A 9 -11.02 -15.84 3.96
N SER A 10 -11.47 -17.08 4.20
CA SER A 10 -12.73 -17.59 3.64
C SER A 10 -12.85 -17.51 2.11
N GLY A 11 -11.74 -17.56 1.38
CA GLY A 11 -11.70 -17.45 -0.09
C GLY A 11 -11.35 -16.06 -0.62
N GLU A 12 -11.37 -15.02 0.22
CA GLU A 12 -11.00 -13.65 -0.15
C GLU A 12 -9.53 -13.36 0.17
N GLN A 13 -8.80 -12.74 -0.76
CA GLN A 13 -7.45 -12.23 -0.47
C GLN A 13 -7.55 -10.98 0.40
N THR A 14 -6.78 -10.98 1.50
CA THR A 14 -6.72 -9.93 2.51
C THR A 14 -5.27 -9.57 2.76
N ASN A 15 -4.97 -8.28 2.92
CA ASN A 15 -3.66 -7.80 3.34
C ASN A 15 -3.70 -7.56 4.84
N LEU A 16 -2.90 -8.32 5.59
CA LEU A 16 -2.79 -8.22 7.04
C LEU A 16 -1.36 -7.80 7.40
N ILE A 17 -1.21 -6.58 7.90
CA ILE A 17 0.05 -6.06 8.40
C ILE A 17 0.01 -6.16 9.92
N VAL A 18 0.89 -6.97 10.49
CA VAL A 18 1.07 -7.07 11.94
C VAL A 18 2.36 -6.35 12.32
N TRP A 19 2.22 -5.29 13.10
CA TRP A 19 3.35 -4.51 13.57
C TRP A 19 3.59 -4.77 15.05
N LYS A 20 4.78 -5.26 15.41
CA LYS A 20 5.16 -5.49 16.82
C LYS A 20 5.84 -4.25 17.38
N HIS A 21 5.34 -3.71 18.49
CA HIS A 21 5.88 -2.47 19.10
C HIS A 21 7.31 -2.60 19.63
N ARG A 22 7.75 -3.83 19.97
CA ARG A 22 9.13 -4.13 20.30
C ARG A 22 9.71 -4.98 19.19
N PHE A 23 10.58 -4.47 18.31
CA PHE A 23 11.74 -5.18 17.75
C PHE A 23 12.42 -4.37 16.62
N GLU A 24 13.61 -3.81 16.91
CA GLU A 24 14.63 -3.47 15.91
C GLU A 24 15.52 -4.68 15.53
N LYS A 25 15.30 -5.86 16.13
CA LYS A 25 16.11 -7.08 15.90
C LYS A 25 15.31 -8.37 16.10
N ALA A 26 14.43 -8.79 15.18
CA ALA A 26 13.95 -10.19 15.16
C ALA A 26 13.20 -10.55 13.88
N TRP A 27 13.72 -11.53 13.15
CA TRP A 27 13.04 -12.27 12.07
C TRP A 27 12.52 -13.64 12.58
N GLY A 28 12.12 -13.72 13.85
CA GLY A 28 12.00 -15.00 14.56
C GLY A 28 10.86 -15.11 15.57
N GLY A 29 9.67 -14.53 15.29
CA GLY A 29 8.50 -14.73 16.13
C GLY A 29 7.71 -16.01 15.82
N SER A 30 6.94 -16.51 16.80
CA SER A 30 6.00 -17.63 16.62
C SER A 30 4.92 -17.35 15.57
N LEU A 31 4.46 -16.09 15.46
CA LEU A 31 3.50 -15.67 14.43
C LEU A 31 4.11 -15.77 13.02
N ASP A 32 5.38 -15.40 12.87
CA ASP A 32 6.11 -15.56 11.61
C ASP A 32 6.21 -17.05 11.24
N GLN A 33 6.36 -17.94 12.22
CA GLN A 33 6.39 -19.40 11.99
C GLN A 33 5.00 -19.96 11.64
N VAL A 34 3.93 -19.46 12.27
CA VAL A 34 2.54 -19.86 11.98
C VAL A 34 2.11 -19.40 10.59
N ILE A 35 2.45 -18.17 10.20
CA ILE A 35 2.12 -17.63 8.88
C ILE A 35 3.04 -18.21 7.79
N ARG A 36 4.36 -18.38 8.04
CA ARG A 36 5.27 -19.06 7.09
C ARG A 36 4.90 -20.53 6.87
N GLY A 37 4.22 -21.18 7.83
CA GLY A 37 3.70 -22.53 7.69
C GLY A 37 2.31 -22.60 7.04
N SER A 38 1.62 -21.47 6.90
CA SER A 38 0.30 -21.43 6.28
C SER A 38 0.44 -21.33 4.76
N LYS A 39 -0.43 -22.01 4.01
CA LYS A 39 -0.46 -21.95 2.54
C LYS A 39 -1.11 -20.65 2.04
N GLY A 40 -0.88 -19.54 2.76
CA GLY A 40 -1.60 -18.30 2.61
C GLY A 40 -2.99 -18.29 3.27
N GLU A 41 -3.46 -19.37 3.88
CA GLU A 41 -4.74 -19.37 4.62
C GLU A 41 -4.55 -18.86 6.05
N ILE A 42 -5.41 -17.96 6.52
CA ILE A 42 -5.45 -17.60 7.94
C ILE A 42 -6.56 -18.39 8.64
N ARG A 43 -6.20 -19.12 9.69
CA ARG A 43 -7.17 -19.86 10.51
C ARG A 43 -7.79 -18.93 11.55
N ARG A 44 -9.04 -19.21 11.94
CA ARG A 44 -9.75 -18.40 12.94
C ARG A 44 -9.00 -18.31 14.25
N GLU A 45 -8.40 -19.40 14.71
CA GLU A 45 -7.61 -19.42 15.95
C GLU A 45 -6.38 -18.51 15.89
N THR A 46 -5.83 -18.28 14.68
CA THR A 46 -4.72 -17.34 14.48
C THR A 46 -5.21 -15.90 14.58
N LEU A 47 -6.39 -15.59 14.03
CA LEU A 47 -7.02 -14.26 14.18
C LEU A 47 -7.37 -13.98 15.63
N ASP A 48 -7.91 -14.95 16.35
CA ASP A 48 -8.28 -14.78 17.76
C ASP A 48 -7.03 -14.51 18.63
N LEU A 49 -5.93 -15.24 18.40
CA LEU A 49 -4.63 -14.99 19.06
C LEU A 49 -4.07 -13.59 18.73
N ILE A 50 -4.20 -13.14 17.47
CA ILE A 50 -3.80 -11.78 17.10
C ILE A 50 -4.66 -10.76 17.84
N GLY A 51 -5.99 -10.96 17.88
CA GLY A 51 -6.90 -10.09 18.62
C GLY A 51 -6.53 -9.97 20.10
N GLU A 52 -6.16 -11.08 20.75
CA GLU A 52 -5.64 -11.07 22.13
C GLU A 52 -4.35 -10.24 22.25
N GLN A 53 -3.37 -10.48 21.38
CA GLN A 53 -2.10 -9.73 21.39
C GLN A 53 -2.29 -8.23 21.15
N VAL A 54 -3.28 -7.86 20.33
CA VAL A 54 -3.61 -6.46 20.09
C VAL A 54 -4.24 -5.83 21.33
N ARG A 55 -5.20 -6.49 21.98
CA ARG A 55 -5.78 -6.02 23.25
C ARG A 55 -4.76 -5.88 24.36
N GLU A 56 -3.73 -6.73 24.36
CA GLU A 56 -2.59 -6.65 25.28
C GLU A 56 -1.56 -5.56 24.90
N GLY A 57 -1.77 -4.83 23.80
CA GLY A 57 -0.87 -3.77 23.31
C GLY A 57 0.47 -4.30 22.80
N GLN A 58 0.58 -5.60 22.53
CA GLN A 58 1.82 -6.22 22.05
C GLN A 58 2.04 -5.95 20.56
N VAL A 59 0.95 -5.87 19.81
CA VAL A 59 0.96 -5.69 18.36
C VAL A 59 -0.09 -4.67 17.92
N THR A 60 0.18 -4.01 16.80
CA THR A 60 -0.78 -3.24 16.02
C THR A 60 -1.21 -4.09 14.83
N LEU A 61 -2.51 -4.17 14.59
CA LEU A 61 -3.09 -4.84 13.44
C LEU A 61 -3.60 -3.81 12.42
N ILE A 62 -3.18 -3.97 11.18
CA ILE A 62 -3.55 -3.13 10.05
C ILE A 62 -4.07 -4.03 8.93
N THR A 63 -5.22 -3.70 8.36
CA THR A 63 -5.88 -4.54 7.35
C THR A 63 -6.72 -3.72 6.37
N ASP A 64 -6.84 -4.22 5.14
CA ASP A 64 -7.74 -3.67 4.11
C ASP A 64 -9.19 -4.17 4.25
N VAL A 65 -9.44 -5.11 5.16
CA VAL A 65 -10.76 -5.69 5.42
C VAL A 65 -11.46 -4.99 6.60
N PRO A 66 -12.78 -4.73 6.52
CA PRO A 66 -13.56 -4.24 7.67
C PRO A 66 -13.42 -5.13 8.91
N LEU A 67 -13.32 -4.52 10.10
CA LEU A 67 -13.04 -5.24 11.34
C LEU A 67 -14.15 -6.23 11.71
N GLU A 68 -15.40 -5.90 11.36
CA GLU A 68 -16.58 -6.72 11.58
C GLU A 68 -16.45 -8.06 10.85
N LYS A 69 -15.87 -8.06 9.63
CA LYS A 69 -15.60 -9.30 8.88
C LYS A 69 -14.54 -10.17 9.54
N LEU A 70 -13.65 -9.56 10.33
CA LEU A 70 -12.65 -10.26 11.13
C LEU A 70 -13.19 -10.68 12.51
N GLY A 71 -14.40 -10.27 12.88
CA GLY A 71 -14.93 -10.44 14.23
C GLY A 71 -14.07 -9.73 15.27
N LEU A 72 -13.53 -8.56 14.91
CA LEU A 72 -12.80 -7.64 15.77
C LEU A 72 -13.64 -6.37 15.91
N GLU A 73 -13.60 -5.74 17.09
CA GLU A 73 -14.39 -4.53 17.36
C GLU A 73 -13.52 -3.26 17.26
N PRO A 74 -14.04 -2.17 16.66
CA PRO A 74 -13.42 -0.85 16.77
C PRO A 74 -13.34 -0.43 18.25
N GLY A 75 -12.15 -0.17 18.76
CA GLY A 75 -11.92 0.25 20.16
C GLY A 75 -11.03 -0.69 20.97
N ASP A 76 -10.83 -1.92 20.50
CA ASP A 76 -9.68 -2.73 20.89
C ASP A 76 -8.43 -2.04 20.31
N GLY A 77 -7.66 -1.35 21.16
CA GLY A 77 -6.59 -0.41 20.74
C GLY A 77 -5.65 -0.95 19.65
N ASN A 78 -5.00 -0.06 18.91
CA ASN A 78 -4.03 -0.40 17.84
C ASN A 78 -4.55 -1.35 16.72
N ILE A 79 -5.86 -1.34 16.42
CA ILE A 79 -6.44 -2.01 15.24
C ILE A 79 -6.91 -0.96 14.21
N TYR A 80 -6.57 -1.17 12.93
CA TYR A 80 -6.92 -0.30 11.82
C TYR A 80 -7.48 -1.12 10.66
N GLY A 81 -8.79 -1.03 10.44
CA GLY A 81 -9.50 -1.81 9.42
C GLY A 81 -9.84 -1.05 8.15
N GLY A 82 -10.32 -1.81 7.16
CA GLY A 82 -10.96 -1.25 5.98
C GLY A 82 -12.29 -0.59 6.31
N LEU A 83 -12.69 0.37 5.47
CA LEU A 83 -13.98 1.04 5.61
C LEU A 83 -15.11 0.16 5.06
N GLU A 84 -16.21 0.03 5.79
CA GLU A 84 -17.39 -0.68 5.28
C GLU A 84 -17.99 0.06 4.06
N GLY A 85 -18.31 -0.71 3.02
CA GLY A 85 -18.81 -0.20 1.74
C GLY A 85 -17.73 0.42 0.84
N SER A 86 -16.45 0.22 1.19
CA SER A 86 -15.30 0.61 0.38
C SER A 86 -15.33 -0.08 -0.99
N GLU A 87 -15.18 0.69 -2.06
CA GLU A 87 -15.08 0.21 -3.44
C GLU A 87 -13.84 0.78 -4.12
N LYS A 88 -13.10 -0.06 -4.84
CA LYS A 88 -11.88 0.39 -5.53
C LYS A 88 -12.20 1.49 -6.56
N PRO A 89 -11.49 2.63 -6.52
CA PRO A 89 -11.58 3.67 -7.54
C PRO A 89 -11.36 3.11 -8.94
N LEU A 90 -12.21 3.52 -9.88
CA LEU A 90 -12.07 3.15 -11.29
C LEU A 90 -11.03 4.04 -11.97
N SER A 91 -11.00 5.31 -11.56
CA SER A 91 -10.11 6.31 -12.12
C SER A 91 -8.64 6.01 -11.78
N ALA A 92 -7.78 6.19 -12.79
CA ALA A 92 -6.33 6.10 -12.63
C ALA A 92 -5.78 7.24 -11.77
N LEU A 93 -6.38 8.43 -11.88
CA LEU A 93 -6.08 9.57 -11.02
C LEU A 93 -6.97 9.54 -9.78
N ARG A 94 -6.38 9.74 -8.60
CA ARG A 94 -7.07 9.67 -7.31
C ARG A 94 -6.56 10.75 -6.35
N ILE A 95 -7.39 11.14 -5.41
CA ILE A 95 -6.98 11.86 -4.19
C ILE A 95 -6.91 10.84 -3.05
N GLY A 96 -5.93 10.98 -2.17
CA GLY A 96 -5.89 10.20 -0.94
C GLY A 96 -5.14 10.90 0.18
N GLY A 97 -5.05 10.21 1.29
CA GLY A 97 -4.44 10.73 2.51
C GLY A 97 -4.50 9.71 3.64
N TRP A 98 -3.93 10.10 4.77
CA TRP A 98 -4.11 9.41 6.03
C TRP A 98 -5.20 10.12 6.84
N PHE A 99 -6.32 9.46 7.10
CA PHE A 99 -7.34 9.99 7.99
C PHE A 99 -7.06 9.52 9.42
N ASP A 100 -6.81 10.45 10.34
CA ASP A 100 -6.39 10.14 11.72
C ASP A 100 -7.55 9.87 12.69
N GLY A 101 -8.79 9.89 12.21
CA GLY A 101 -10.01 9.85 13.03
C GLY A 101 -10.66 11.22 13.21
N SER A 102 -9.94 12.31 12.92
CA SER A 102 -10.42 13.69 13.03
C SER A 102 -10.22 14.49 11.75
N LYS A 103 -9.05 14.38 11.11
CA LYS A 103 -8.67 15.15 9.93
C LYS A 103 -7.84 14.32 8.98
N VAL A 104 -7.80 14.77 7.73
CA VAL A 104 -6.87 14.24 6.74
C VAL A 104 -5.48 14.83 6.97
N GLN A 105 -4.50 13.96 7.13
CA GLN A 105 -3.09 14.28 7.14
C GLN A 105 -2.45 13.80 5.84
N SER A 106 -1.36 14.47 5.45
CA SER A 106 -0.58 14.11 4.26
C SER A 106 -1.43 13.89 3.02
N PRO A 107 -2.28 14.85 2.62
CA PRO A 107 -3.05 14.75 1.39
C PRO A 107 -2.09 14.62 0.20
N HIS A 108 -2.39 13.68 -0.69
CA HIS A 108 -1.59 13.40 -1.86
C HIS A 108 -2.46 12.95 -3.03
N LEU A 109 -1.92 13.07 -4.23
CA LEU A 109 -2.51 12.47 -5.41
C LEU A 109 -1.93 11.07 -5.60
N LEU A 110 -2.75 10.16 -6.13
CA LEU A 110 -2.31 8.85 -6.56
C LEU A 110 -2.55 8.73 -8.05
N VAL A 111 -1.54 8.25 -8.76
CA VAL A 111 -1.66 7.89 -10.18
C VAL A 111 -1.39 6.41 -10.29
N ALA A 112 -2.45 5.68 -10.59
CA ALA A 112 -2.48 4.23 -10.72
C ALA A 112 -2.16 3.80 -12.16
N ASP A 113 -1.15 2.95 -12.30
CA ASP A 113 -0.84 2.28 -13.55
C ASP A 113 -1.64 0.98 -13.62
N MET A 114 -2.82 1.02 -14.24
CA MET A 114 -3.69 -0.14 -14.39
C MET A 114 -3.16 -1.13 -15.44
N GLY A 115 -3.43 -2.42 -15.23
CA GLY A 115 -3.03 -3.53 -16.11
C GLY A 115 -1.57 -3.96 -15.93
N ALA A 116 -1.24 -5.20 -16.32
CA ALA A 116 0.13 -5.72 -16.21
C ALA A 116 0.97 -5.69 -17.46
N TRP A 117 2.27 -5.80 -17.18
CA TRP A 117 3.28 -6.28 -18.11
C TRP A 117 4.33 -7.15 -17.39
N PRO A 118 4.95 -8.13 -18.07
CA PRO A 118 4.47 -8.90 -19.21
C PRO A 118 3.71 -10.15 -18.69
N GLY A 119 2.38 -10.16 -18.76
CA GLY A 119 1.62 -11.29 -18.19
C GLY A 119 0.10 -11.12 -18.16
N GLY A 120 -0.43 -9.98 -18.60
CA GLY A 120 -1.88 -9.80 -18.67
C GLY A 120 -2.59 -9.89 -17.32
N MET A 121 -2.07 -9.25 -16.25
CA MET A 121 -2.94 -8.94 -15.13
C MET A 121 -4.13 -8.16 -15.69
N GLY A 122 -5.33 -8.61 -15.32
CA GLY A 122 -6.58 -8.08 -15.81
C GLY A 122 -6.65 -6.56 -15.67
N PRO A 123 -7.54 -5.90 -16.42
CA PRO A 123 -7.63 -4.45 -16.48
C PRO A 123 -7.72 -3.78 -15.09
N ASP A 124 -8.18 -4.51 -14.08
CA ASP A 124 -8.41 -4.02 -12.72
C ASP A 124 -7.22 -4.22 -11.76
N THR A 125 -6.10 -4.79 -12.21
CA THR A 125 -4.92 -5.00 -11.36
C THR A 125 -3.95 -3.83 -11.46
N LEU A 126 -3.51 -3.31 -10.31
CA LEU A 126 -2.49 -2.27 -10.26
C LEU A 126 -1.11 -2.84 -10.64
N GLY A 127 -0.60 -2.43 -11.81
CA GLY A 127 0.77 -2.70 -12.26
C GLY A 127 1.81 -1.72 -11.72
N GLY A 128 1.35 -0.67 -11.04
CA GLY A 128 2.18 0.29 -10.33
C GLY A 128 1.34 1.42 -9.75
N LEU A 129 1.97 2.21 -8.89
CA LEU A 129 1.33 3.36 -8.27
C LEU A 129 2.39 4.41 -8.00
N THR A 130 2.07 5.67 -8.28
CA THR A 130 2.89 6.81 -7.86
C THR A 130 2.09 7.75 -6.99
N LEU A 131 2.62 8.03 -5.80
CA LEU A 131 2.15 9.14 -4.97
C LEU A 131 2.84 10.42 -5.42
N VAL A 132 2.05 11.48 -5.54
CA VAL A 132 2.51 12.82 -5.82
C VAL A 132 2.10 13.69 -4.64
N PHE A 133 3.07 14.31 -3.98
CA PHE A 133 2.86 15.23 -2.87
C PHE A 133 2.81 16.65 -3.42
N PRO A 134 1.60 17.22 -3.60
CA PRO A 134 1.47 18.57 -4.11
C PRO A 134 1.94 19.59 -3.07
N ASN A 135 2.20 20.82 -3.52
CA ASN A 135 2.50 21.90 -2.59
C ASN A 135 1.27 22.30 -1.76
N ALA A 136 1.50 23.06 -0.68
CA ALA A 136 0.45 23.46 0.25
C ALA A 136 -0.67 24.33 -0.36
N ALA A 137 -0.39 25.08 -1.43
CA ALA A 137 -1.40 25.90 -2.09
C ALA A 137 -2.41 25.01 -2.83
N VAL A 138 -1.93 24.02 -3.57
CA VAL A 138 -2.77 23.02 -4.24
C VAL A 138 -3.63 22.25 -3.24
N VAL A 139 -3.03 21.81 -2.13
CA VAL A 139 -3.79 21.14 -1.06
C VAL A 139 -4.96 22.01 -0.61
N ARG A 140 -4.69 23.29 -0.30
CA ARG A 140 -5.69 24.22 0.22
C ARG A 140 -6.79 24.57 -0.76
N GLU A 141 -6.42 24.86 -2.00
CA GLU A 141 -7.35 25.43 -2.98
C GLU A 141 -8.12 24.33 -3.71
N PHE A 142 -7.52 23.16 -3.92
CA PHE A 142 -8.10 22.10 -4.73
C PHE A 142 -8.49 20.85 -3.95
N MET A 143 -7.85 20.51 -2.83
CA MET A 143 -8.12 19.24 -2.13
C MET A 143 -8.93 19.43 -0.84
N GLU A 144 -8.64 20.45 -0.04
CA GLU A 144 -9.26 20.68 1.27
C GLU A 144 -10.80 20.73 1.23
N PRO A 145 -11.46 21.47 0.32
CA PRO A 145 -12.93 21.55 0.30
C PRO A 145 -13.60 20.18 0.17
N GLN A 146 -13.00 19.29 -0.59
CA GLN A 146 -13.52 17.96 -0.83
C GLN A 146 -13.16 16.99 0.30
N LEU A 147 -11.94 17.12 0.84
CA LEU A 147 -11.48 16.33 1.98
C LEU A 147 -12.26 16.64 3.26
N GLU A 148 -12.76 17.86 3.43
CA GLU A 148 -13.63 18.24 4.55
C GLU A 148 -14.95 17.45 4.54
N VAL A 149 -15.61 17.36 3.39
CA VAL A 149 -16.87 16.60 3.23
C VAL A 149 -16.64 15.12 3.54
N MET A 150 -15.54 14.56 3.05
CA MET A 150 -15.17 13.17 3.31
C MET A 150 -14.82 12.92 4.77
N SER A 151 -14.12 13.87 5.42
CA SER A 151 -13.71 13.74 6.81
C SER A 151 -14.92 13.54 7.72
N LEU A 152 -16.04 14.24 7.47
CA LEU A 152 -17.27 14.05 8.23
C LEU A 152 -17.80 12.62 8.10
N GLN A 153 -17.83 12.06 6.88
CA GLN A 153 -18.27 10.67 6.64
C GLN A 153 -17.34 9.66 7.33
N PHE A 154 -16.04 9.92 7.35
CA PHE A 154 -15.08 9.08 8.04
C PHE A 154 -15.24 9.13 9.55
N GLN A 155 -15.48 10.31 10.12
CA GLN A 155 -15.75 10.48 11.56
C GLN A 155 -17.01 9.71 11.98
N GLU A 156 -18.10 9.81 11.23
CA GLU A 156 -19.36 9.10 11.51
C GLU A 156 -19.17 7.57 11.51
N LYS A 157 -18.27 7.07 10.66
CA LYS A 157 -17.93 5.64 10.56
C LYS A 157 -16.81 5.20 11.51
N GLY A 158 -16.29 6.10 12.35
CA GLY A 158 -15.15 5.80 13.23
C GLY A 158 -13.90 5.34 12.47
N PHE A 159 -13.76 5.77 11.21
CA PHE A 159 -12.69 5.31 10.34
C PHE A 159 -11.34 5.93 10.74
N ARG A 160 -10.28 5.14 10.63
CA ARG A 160 -8.90 5.61 10.76
C ARG A 160 -8.01 4.77 9.87
N GLY A 161 -7.41 5.40 8.86
CA GLY A 161 -6.82 4.63 7.78
C GLY A 161 -6.34 5.47 6.61
N LEU A 162 -5.67 4.80 5.68
CA LEU A 162 -5.46 5.33 4.34
C LEU A 162 -6.78 5.31 3.56
N PHE A 163 -6.96 6.29 2.68
CA PHE A 163 -8.07 6.27 1.75
C PHE A 163 -7.62 6.75 0.37
N SER A 164 -8.34 6.33 -0.66
CA SER A 164 -8.22 6.88 -2.01
C SER A 164 -9.59 7.02 -2.66
N VAL A 165 -9.81 8.11 -3.38
CA VAL A 165 -11.02 8.41 -4.15
C VAL A 165 -10.62 8.73 -5.57
N GLY A 166 -11.27 8.10 -6.54
CA GLY A 166 -10.95 8.39 -7.93
C GLY A 166 -11.54 9.73 -8.37
N LEU A 167 -10.79 10.38 -9.24
CA LEU A 167 -11.16 11.64 -9.85
C LEU A 167 -11.58 11.39 -11.29
N SER A 168 -12.82 11.71 -11.59
CA SER A 168 -13.35 11.70 -12.95
C SER A 168 -13.59 13.14 -13.41
N PRO A 169 -13.17 13.52 -14.63
CA PRO A 169 -13.59 14.79 -15.21
C PRO A 169 -15.10 14.76 -15.48
N SER A 170 -15.81 15.79 -15.02
CA SER A 170 -17.22 15.99 -15.36
C SER A 170 -17.37 16.63 -16.73
N GLU A 171 -18.56 16.53 -17.32
CA GLU A 171 -18.88 17.16 -18.62
C GLU A 171 -18.72 18.69 -18.57
N ASP A 172 -18.88 19.29 -17.39
CA ASP A 172 -18.80 20.73 -17.14
C ASP A 172 -17.37 21.20 -16.77
N GLY A 173 -16.38 20.30 -16.80
CA GLY A 173 -14.98 20.60 -16.45
C GLY A 173 -14.70 20.64 -14.95
N PHE A 174 -15.65 20.21 -14.11
CA PHE A 174 -15.44 20.00 -12.68
C PHE A 174 -14.88 18.60 -12.40
N VAL A 175 -14.42 18.36 -11.18
CA VAL A 175 -13.98 17.04 -10.73
C VAL A 175 -15.12 16.35 -10.01
N GLU A 176 -15.55 15.21 -10.54
CA GLU A 176 -16.46 14.29 -9.87
C GLU A 176 -15.69 13.18 -9.17
N PHE A 177 -16.25 12.72 -8.05
CA PHE A 177 -15.74 11.56 -7.34
C PHE A 177 -16.47 10.31 -7.79
N ASP A 178 -15.70 9.27 -8.13
CA ASP A 178 -16.26 7.98 -8.50
C ASP A 178 -16.50 7.10 -7.27
N ARG A 179 -15.61 6.15 -7.00
CA ARG A 179 -15.61 5.21 -5.90
C ARG A 179 -14.51 5.58 -4.92
N MET A 180 -14.68 5.12 -3.70
CA MET A 180 -13.76 5.38 -2.61
C MET A 180 -13.30 4.07 -1.99
N GLU A 181 -11.99 3.89 -1.93
CA GLU A 181 -11.36 2.84 -1.16
C GLU A 181 -10.89 3.42 0.18
N GLY A 182 -11.51 2.99 1.28
CA GLY A 182 -11.02 3.24 2.63
C GLY A 182 -10.39 1.98 3.21
N GLY A 183 -9.15 2.08 3.67
CA GLY A 183 -8.37 0.97 4.20
C GLY A 183 -6.94 0.94 3.66
N TRP A 184 -6.23 -0.13 3.97
CA TRP A 184 -4.81 -0.27 3.67
C TRP A 184 -4.57 -0.98 2.33
N GLY A 185 -5.07 -0.38 1.24
CA GLY A 185 -4.90 -0.90 -0.11
C GLY A 185 -3.43 -1.16 -0.44
N SER A 186 -3.13 -2.31 -1.05
CA SER A 186 -1.76 -2.86 -1.10
C SER A 186 -0.69 -1.86 -1.58
N LEU A 187 -0.69 -1.43 -2.83
CA LEU A 187 0.35 -0.54 -3.36
C LEU A 187 0.33 0.86 -2.72
N HIS A 188 -0.85 1.38 -2.40
CA HIS A 188 -0.98 2.67 -1.71
C HIS A 188 -0.29 2.64 -0.35
N THR A 189 -0.51 1.58 0.42
CA THR A 189 0.12 1.36 1.71
C THR A 189 1.63 1.33 1.59
N TYR A 190 2.20 0.57 0.66
CA TYR A 190 3.66 0.48 0.52
C TYR A 190 4.28 1.78 0.04
N ALA A 191 3.60 2.52 -0.85
CA ALA A 191 4.08 3.82 -1.27
C ALA A 191 4.05 4.81 -0.11
N PHE A 192 2.96 4.85 0.67
CA PHE A 192 2.82 5.74 1.80
C PHE A 192 3.83 5.44 2.91
N LEU A 193 4.02 4.17 3.27
CA LEU A 193 4.97 3.76 4.32
C LEU A 193 6.43 3.93 3.91
N SER A 194 6.74 4.16 2.63
CA SER A 194 8.12 4.23 2.15
C SER A 194 8.88 5.39 2.78
N GLU A 195 8.28 6.57 2.81
CA GLU A 195 9.00 7.78 3.20
C GLU A 195 8.51 8.35 4.52
N LEU A 196 7.67 7.61 5.24
CA LEU A 196 7.17 8.00 6.54
C LEU A 196 8.29 7.87 7.59
N GLU A 197 8.60 8.99 8.26
CA GLU A 197 9.70 9.02 9.23
C GLU A 197 9.41 8.18 10.47
N ASN A 198 8.17 8.22 10.97
CA ASN A 198 7.78 7.56 12.21
C ASN A 198 6.37 6.97 12.13
N PHE A 199 6.30 5.71 11.69
CA PHE A 199 5.02 5.03 11.55
C PHE A 199 4.29 4.78 12.88
N PRO A 200 4.94 4.31 13.96
CA PRO A 200 4.28 4.16 15.26
C PRO A 200 3.66 5.47 15.78
N ALA A 201 4.38 6.60 15.71
CA ALA A 201 3.85 7.87 16.19
C ALA A 201 2.64 8.37 15.37
N LEU A 202 2.62 8.09 14.05
CA LEU A 202 1.44 8.35 13.22
C LEU A 202 0.21 7.58 13.72
N LEU A 203 0.39 6.30 14.05
CA LEU A 203 -0.68 5.43 14.58
C LEU A 203 -1.06 5.81 16.02
N GLU A 204 -0.18 6.38 16.80
CA GLU A 204 -0.52 6.90 18.14
C GLU A 204 -1.21 8.27 18.07
N GLY A 205 -1.20 8.92 16.90
CA GLY A 205 -1.70 10.29 16.74
C GLY A 205 -0.82 11.33 17.45
N SER A 206 0.39 10.95 17.86
CA SER A 206 1.34 11.79 18.60
C SER A 206 2.16 12.69 17.68
N GLU A 207 2.22 12.38 16.38
CA GLU A 207 2.92 13.18 15.37
C GLU A 207 2.06 13.45 14.14
N VAL A 208 2.34 14.57 13.48
CA VAL A 208 1.84 14.84 12.13
C VAL A 208 2.62 13.98 11.16
N CYS A 209 1.93 13.38 10.20
CA CYS A 209 2.58 12.65 9.11
C CYS A 209 3.61 13.54 8.39
N GLN A 210 4.89 13.20 8.54
CA GLN A 210 5.99 13.86 7.85
C GLN A 210 6.72 12.85 6.97
N PHE A 211 6.95 13.26 5.72
CA PHE A 211 7.79 12.54 4.79
C PHE A 211 9.20 13.13 4.80
N THR A 212 10.18 12.27 4.56
CA THR A 212 11.60 12.66 4.52
C THR A 212 11.82 13.90 3.63
N GLY A 213 12.51 14.89 4.17
CA GLY A 213 12.61 16.25 3.60
C GLY A 213 13.03 16.27 2.12
N GLY A 214 12.12 16.74 1.25
CA GLY A 214 12.36 16.96 -0.18
C GLY A 214 11.80 15.88 -1.11
N VAL A 215 11.13 14.85 -0.59
CA VAL A 215 10.37 13.90 -1.42
C VAL A 215 9.10 14.56 -1.94
N LYS A 216 8.92 14.52 -3.27
CA LYS A 216 7.68 14.91 -3.95
C LYS A 216 6.96 13.74 -4.60
N TYR A 217 7.70 12.69 -4.93
CA TYR A 217 7.20 11.53 -5.67
C TYR A 217 7.66 10.25 -5.01
N VAL A 218 6.73 9.32 -4.85
CA VAL A 218 7.02 7.93 -4.43
C VAL A 218 6.38 6.98 -5.42
N THR A 219 7.19 6.24 -6.17
CA THR A 219 6.74 5.23 -7.12
C THR A 219 6.97 3.85 -6.55
N VAL A 220 5.95 2.98 -6.64
CA VAL A 220 6.04 1.58 -6.27
C VAL A 220 5.69 0.66 -7.44
N VAL A 221 6.42 -0.45 -7.53
CA VAL A 221 6.33 -1.41 -8.63
C VAL A 221 6.22 -2.81 -8.05
N PRO A 222 5.12 -3.53 -8.30
CA PRO A 222 5.02 -4.96 -8.03
C PRO A 222 6.11 -5.75 -8.77
N VAL A 223 6.70 -6.72 -8.09
CA VAL A 223 7.58 -7.72 -8.67
C VAL A 223 6.95 -9.08 -8.44
N THR A 224 6.70 -9.81 -9.53
CA THR A 224 5.90 -11.02 -9.52
C THR A 224 6.54 -12.14 -10.34
N ILE A 225 6.05 -13.36 -10.20
CA ILE A 225 6.33 -14.52 -11.06
C ILE A 225 5.01 -15.27 -11.34
N PRO A 226 4.94 -16.09 -12.40
CA PRO A 226 3.78 -16.96 -12.61
C PRO A 226 3.47 -17.84 -11.38
N PRO A 227 2.18 -18.08 -11.07
CA PRO A 227 1.01 -17.82 -11.91
C PRO A 227 0.39 -16.42 -11.74
N TRP A 228 0.97 -15.53 -10.92
CA TRP A 228 0.38 -14.21 -10.63
C TRP A 228 -0.05 -13.45 -11.90
N PRO A 229 -1.25 -12.85 -11.94
CA PRO A 229 -2.23 -12.75 -10.86
C PRO A 229 -3.26 -13.89 -10.87
N ASN A 230 -3.07 -14.89 -11.72
CA ASN A 230 -3.95 -16.04 -11.79
C ASN A 230 -3.79 -16.90 -10.55
N GLN A 231 -4.82 -17.71 -10.28
CA GLN A 231 -4.80 -18.61 -9.14
C GLN A 231 -3.80 -19.75 -9.35
N GLY A 232 -3.05 -20.05 -8.31
CA GLY A 232 -2.16 -21.20 -8.27
C GLY A 232 -1.01 -20.99 -7.30
N LYS A 233 -0.03 -21.88 -7.38
CA LYS A 233 1.19 -21.79 -6.59
C LYS A 233 2.36 -21.41 -7.48
N ALA A 234 3.09 -20.40 -7.06
CA ALA A 234 4.36 -20.06 -7.66
C ALA A 234 5.42 -21.13 -7.36
N LEU A 235 6.44 -21.19 -8.20
CA LEU A 235 7.57 -22.08 -7.98
C LEU A 235 8.41 -21.57 -6.81
N GLU A 236 8.87 -22.50 -5.96
CA GLU A 236 9.90 -22.21 -4.96
C GLU A 236 11.27 -22.10 -5.65
N VAL A 237 11.79 -20.88 -5.75
CA VAL A 237 13.04 -20.56 -6.43
C VAL A 237 13.88 -19.60 -5.59
N GLU A 238 15.21 -19.71 -5.70
CA GLU A 238 16.12 -18.80 -5.01
C GLU A 238 15.99 -17.37 -5.56
N ILE A 239 16.08 -16.38 -4.66
CA ILE A 239 16.06 -14.96 -4.98
C ILE A 239 17.48 -14.42 -4.81
N GLY A 240 18.12 -14.11 -5.93
CA GLY A 240 19.46 -13.53 -6.00
C GLY A 240 19.48 -12.01 -6.22
N GLY A 241 20.67 -11.46 -6.44
CA GLY A 241 20.87 -10.05 -6.85
C GLY A 241 20.70 -9.00 -5.74
N LEU A 242 20.35 -9.42 -4.52
CA LEU A 242 20.20 -8.53 -3.37
C LEU A 242 21.55 -8.21 -2.73
N THR A 243 21.98 -6.97 -2.89
CA THR A 243 23.04 -6.40 -2.05
C THR A 243 22.45 -5.93 -0.71
N PRO A 244 23.23 -5.84 0.38
CA PRO A 244 22.76 -5.26 1.65
C PRO A 244 22.15 -3.86 1.51
N THR A 245 22.56 -3.11 0.49
CA THR A 245 22.03 -1.78 0.14
C THR A 245 20.66 -1.78 -0.54
N LEU A 246 20.19 -2.94 -1.02
CA LEU A 246 18.86 -3.14 -1.60
C LEU A 246 17.91 -3.78 -0.58
N THR A 247 18.46 -4.50 0.42
CA THR A 247 17.71 -5.02 1.57
C THR A 247 17.12 -3.84 2.36
N GLY A 248 15.80 -3.64 2.27
CA GLY A 248 15.08 -2.50 2.85
C GLY A 248 14.55 -1.50 1.83
N LYS A 249 14.88 -1.66 0.54
CA LYS A 249 14.30 -0.89 -0.57
C LYS A 249 13.16 -1.62 -1.30
N ALA A 250 12.73 -2.76 -0.76
CA ALA A 250 11.55 -3.48 -1.22
C ALA A 250 10.75 -3.99 -0.01
N PHE A 251 9.43 -4.08 -0.17
CA PHE A 251 8.55 -4.81 0.73
C PHE A 251 8.41 -6.24 0.21
N TRP A 252 8.48 -7.23 1.10
CA TRP A 252 8.52 -8.66 0.73
C TRP A 252 7.23 -9.37 1.13
N PHE A 253 6.79 -10.34 0.30
CA PHE A 253 5.53 -11.07 0.49
C PHE A 253 5.75 -12.58 0.39
N ASP A 254 5.89 -13.10 -0.83
CA ASP A 254 6.13 -14.51 -1.11
C ASP A 254 7.60 -14.87 -0.93
N VAL A 255 8.16 -14.70 0.29
CA VAL A 255 9.56 -15.04 0.58
C VAL A 255 9.76 -15.84 1.87
N CYS A 256 10.71 -16.77 1.83
CA CYS A 256 11.19 -17.55 2.96
C CYS A 256 12.71 -17.40 3.09
N MET A 257 13.22 -17.37 4.31
CA MET A 257 14.66 -17.27 4.60
C MET A 257 15.10 -18.43 5.50
N ASN A 258 15.75 -19.43 4.90
CA ASN A 258 16.33 -20.60 5.59
C ASN A 258 17.77 -20.81 5.11
N GLY A 259 18.68 -19.91 5.51
CA GLY A 259 20.07 -19.87 5.02
C GLY A 259 20.24 -19.21 3.65
N GLN A 260 19.22 -19.27 2.79
CA GLN A 260 19.09 -18.52 1.54
C GLN A 260 17.69 -17.88 1.44
N LEU A 261 17.57 -16.79 0.68
CA LEU A 261 16.28 -16.17 0.36
C LEU A 261 15.67 -16.89 -0.84
N LYS A 262 14.44 -17.36 -0.70
CA LYS A 262 13.69 -18.03 -1.77
C LYS A 262 12.23 -17.59 -1.78
N THR A 263 11.53 -17.80 -2.88
CA THR A 263 10.08 -17.67 -2.90
C THR A 263 9.43 -18.73 -2.00
N ALA A 264 8.30 -18.41 -1.37
CA ALA A 264 7.60 -19.32 -0.46
C ALA A 264 6.54 -20.19 -1.17
N GLY A 265 6.39 -20.05 -2.49
CA GLY A 265 5.47 -20.84 -3.31
C GLY A 265 4.00 -20.47 -3.09
N LEU A 266 3.75 -19.19 -2.78
CA LEU A 266 2.41 -18.61 -2.64
C LEU A 266 1.83 -18.27 -4.02
N ASP A 267 1.25 -17.09 -4.20
CA ASP A 267 0.55 -16.66 -5.41
C ASP A 267 1.49 -16.09 -6.49
N GLY A 268 2.79 -15.94 -6.19
CA GLY A 268 3.78 -15.36 -7.09
C GLY A 268 3.91 -13.83 -6.98
N PHE A 269 3.25 -13.17 -6.03
CA PHE A 269 3.53 -11.78 -5.70
C PHE A 269 4.71 -11.72 -4.73
N ILE A 270 5.92 -11.44 -5.25
CA ILE A 270 7.16 -11.58 -4.48
C ILE A 270 7.44 -10.36 -3.63
N ALA A 271 7.41 -9.19 -4.26
CA ALA A 271 7.86 -7.95 -3.64
C ALA A 271 7.18 -6.72 -4.22
N VAL A 272 7.34 -5.59 -3.52
CA VAL A 272 7.06 -4.26 -4.04
C VAL A 272 8.35 -3.45 -3.97
N ALA A 273 8.91 -3.14 -5.14
CA ALA A 273 10.05 -2.25 -5.27
C ALA A 273 9.58 -0.80 -5.15
N ARG A 274 10.39 0.05 -4.49
CA ARG A 274 10.03 1.45 -4.23
C ARG A 274 11.13 2.43 -4.62
N GLY A 275 10.74 3.60 -5.06
CA GLY A 275 11.65 4.71 -5.31
C GLY A 275 11.01 6.03 -4.93
N ALA A 276 11.73 6.84 -4.18
CA ALA A 276 11.30 8.16 -3.75
C ALA A 276 12.30 9.23 -4.19
N ALA A 277 11.81 10.40 -4.61
CA ALA A 277 12.65 11.54 -4.97
C ALA A 277 11.84 12.85 -5.06
N GLY A 278 12.54 13.98 -5.17
CA GLY A 278 11.93 15.28 -5.52
C GLY A 278 11.53 15.40 -7.01
N ASN A 279 11.93 14.44 -7.85
CA ASN A 279 11.61 14.38 -9.28
C ASN A 279 11.06 12.99 -9.62
N TYR A 280 9.95 12.94 -10.37
CA TYR A 280 9.28 11.69 -10.74
C TYR A 280 10.18 10.73 -11.54
N GLU A 281 11.02 11.22 -12.46
CA GLU A 281 11.90 10.36 -13.27
C GLU A 281 12.91 9.63 -12.38
N LEU A 282 13.43 10.31 -11.37
CA LEU A 282 14.36 9.70 -10.43
C LEU A 282 13.65 8.71 -9.49
N ALA A 283 12.43 9.02 -9.04
CA ALA A 283 11.61 8.10 -8.24
C ALA A 283 11.31 6.82 -9.02
N LYS A 284 10.85 6.95 -10.26
CA LYS A 284 10.62 5.86 -11.22
C LYS A 284 11.88 5.05 -11.49
N ALA A 285 12.99 5.71 -11.85
CA ALA A 285 14.24 5.03 -12.16
C ALA A 285 14.75 4.20 -10.98
N ARG A 286 14.66 4.73 -9.75
CA ARG A 286 15.04 4.01 -8.52
C ARG A 286 14.18 2.77 -8.30
N ALA A 287 12.86 2.90 -8.44
CA ALA A 287 11.94 1.78 -8.26
C ALA A 287 12.20 0.66 -9.29
N LEU A 288 12.39 1.05 -10.56
CA LEU A 288 12.72 0.12 -11.64
C LEU A 288 14.09 -0.53 -11.47
N GLU A 289 15.10 0.21 -11.02
CA GLU A 289 16.43 -0.33 -10.72
C GLU A 289 16.34 -1.45 -9.68
N ILE A 290 15.57 -1.26 -8.61
CA ILE A 290 15.38 -2.28 -7.58
C ILE A 290 14.65 -3.50 -8.15
N ALA A 291 13.54 -3.30 -8.86
CA ALA A 291 12.80 -4.38 -9.49
C ALA A 291 13.68 -5.18 -10.47
N ALA A 292 14.49 -4.49 -11.28
CA ALA A 292 15.39 -5.11 -12.25
C ALA A 292 16.51 -5.92 -11.59
N LYS A 293 17.04 -5.50 -10.44
CA LYS A 293 18.15 -6.16 -9.74
C LYS A 293 17.78 -7.47 -9.04
N LEU A 294 16.50 -7.72 -8.76
CA LEU A 294 16.07 -9.00 -8.19
C LEU A 294 16.31 -10.13 -9.19
N ASP A 295 17.20 -11.07 -8.87
CA ASP A 295 17.48 -12.18 -9.77
C ASP A 295 16.56 -13.35 -9.43
N VAL A 296 15.48 -13.48 -10.20
CA VAL A 296 14.46 -14.52 -10.04
C VAL A 296 14.03 -15.00 -11.44
N PRO A 297 13.98 -16.31 -11.70
CA PRO A 297 13.45 -16.85 -12.95
C PRO A 297 12.02 -16.36 -13.22
N GLU A 298 11.72 -16.05 -14.49
CA GLU A 298 10.38 -15.64 -14.94
C GLU A 298 9.81 -14.40 -14.23
N LYS A 299 10.69 -13.59 -13.61
CA LYS A 299 10.31 -12.33 -12.96
C LYS A 299 9.59 -11.40 -13.92
N GLN A 300 8.50 -10.83 -13.43
CA GLN A 300 7.64 -9.88 -14.11
C GLN A 300 7.57 -8.59 -13.29
N PHE A 301 7.64 -7.46 -13.98
CA PHE A 301 7.35 -6.12 -13.45
C PHE A 301 7.06 -5.20 -14.64
N ARG A 302 6.31 -4.11 -14.43
CA ARG A 302 6.05 -3.11 -15.48
C ARG A 302 7.25 -2.17 -15.68
N PRO A 303 7.93 -2.19 -16.84
CA PRO A 303 9.02 -1.26 -17.11
C PRO A 303 8.50 0.15 -17.44
N ASP A 304 7.24 0.27 -17.83
CA ASP A 304 6.55 1.49 -18.22
C ASP A 304 5.72 2.09 -17.07
N VAL A 305 5.92 1.63 -15.83
CA VAL A 305 5.31 2.23 -14.64
C VAL A 305 5.54 3.75 -14.59
N GLY A 306 4.50 4.49 -14.22
CA GLY A 306 4.50 5.94 -14.14
C GLY A 306 4.65 6.65 -15.49
N VAL A 307 4.49 5.98 -16.63
CA VAL A 307 4.58 6.64 -17.95
C VAL A 307 3.55 7.75 -18.15
N ASN A 308 2.39 7.63 -17.49
CA ASN A 308 1.31 8.61 -17.59
C ASN A 308 1.46 9.80 -16.63
N ILE A 309 2.42 9.77 -15.70
CA ILE A 309 2.61 10.84 -14.70
C ILE A 309 2.80 12.22 -15.33
N PRO A 310 3.63 12.41 -16.37
CA PRO A 310 3.85 13.73 -16.95
C PRO A 310 2.58 14.28 -17.60
N LEU A 311 1.82 13.41 -18.26
CA LEU A 311 0.53 13.77 -18.86
C LEU A 311 -0.46 14.18 -17.78
N VAL A 312 -0.56 13.41 -16.70
CA VAL A 312 -1.46 13.72 -15.58
C VAL A 312 -1.09 15.04 -14.91
N ILE A 313 0.19 15.28 -14.62
CA ILE A 313 0.65 16.56 -14.05
C ILE A 313 0.31 17.71 -15.00
N SER A 314 0.59 17.57 -16.30
CA SER A 314 0.27 18.59 -17.30
C SER A 314 -1.24 18.86 -17.38
N THR A 315 -2.07 17.82 -17.30
CA THR A 315 -3.53 17.96 -17.30
C THR A 315 -4.01 18.70 -16.05
N LEU A 316 -3.45 18.36 -14.88
CA LEU A 316 -3.78 19.03 -13.62
C LEU A 316 -3.38 20.52 -13.66
N GLU A 317 -2.19 20.82 -14.17
CA GLU A 317 -1.70 22.19 -14.35
C GLU A 317 -2.57 22.99 -15.32
N GLN A 318 -2.93 22.41 -16.46
CA GLN A 318 -3.66 23.12 -17.51
C GLN A 318 -5.16 23.28 -17.22
N GLN A 319 -5.81 22.24 -16.70
CA GLN A 319 -7.27 22.24 -16.50
C GLN A 319 -7.66 22.86 -15.17
N PHE A 320 -6.86 22.67 -14.13
CA PHE A 320 -7.21 23.08 -12.77
C PHE A 320 -6.26 24.13 -12.19
N GLY A 321 -5.24 24.58 -12.95
CA GLY A 321 -4.26 25.55 -12.47
C GLY A 321 -3.34 25.01 -11.37
N ILE A 322 -3.28 23.68 -11.21
CA ILE A 322 -2.59 23.00 -10.11
C ILE A 322 -1.11 22.86 -10.45
N VAL A 323 -0.26 23.73 -9.92
CA VAL A 323 1.21 23.63 -10.07
C VAL A 323 1.78 22.69 -9.01
N ILE A 324 2.47 21.61 -9.40
CA ILE A 324 2.98 20.56 -8.48
C ILE A 324 4.47 20.75 -8.09
#